data_AF-B4FN38-F1
#
_entry.id   AF-B4FN38-F1
#
_cell.length_a   1.000
_cell.length_b   1.000
_cell.length_c   1.000
_cell.angle_alpha   90.00
_cell.angle_beta   90.00
_cell.angle_gamma   90.00
#
_symmetry.space_group_name_H-M   'P 1'
#
loop_
_entity.id
_entity.type
_entity.pdbx_description
1 polymer ?
#
loop_
_entity_poly.entity_id
_entity_poly.type
_entity_poly.pdbx_seq_one_letter_code
_entity_poly.pdbx_strand_id
1 'polypeptide(L)' 'MMGSDPLEAGSQAAQLVLDIRKRKGLKEQMTPLSEFEDKL' A
#
# COMPACT_ATOMS: atom_id res chain seq x y z
N MET A 1 -15.65 4.94 -10.49
CA MET A 1 -14.18 5.11 -10.40
C MET A 1 -13.82 5.05 -8.92
N MET A 2 -12.86 4.21 -8.52
CA MET A 2 -12.33 4.27 -7.14
C MET A 2 -11.50 5.55 -7.04
N GLY A 3 -12.06 6.58 -6.41
CA GLY A 3 -11.40 7.88 -6.22
C GLY A 3 -10.71 8.04 -4.88
N SER A 4 -10.54 6.95 -4.11
CA SER A 4 -9.89 6.95 -2.80
C SER A 4 -8.41 6.58 -2.91
N ASP A 5 -7.57 7.22 -2.10
CA ASP A 5 -6.13 6.96 -2.05
C ASP A 5 -5.86 5.58 -1.41
N PRO A 6 -5.17 4.65 -2.09
CA PRO A 6 -4.83 3.33 -1.54
C PRO A 6 -3.82 3.36 -0.38
N LEU A 7 -3.15 4.49 -0.14
CA LEU A 7 -2.21 4.68 0.96
C LEU A 7 -2.82 5.43 2.15
N GLU A 8 -3.99 6.05 1.97
CA GLU A 8 -4.71 6.73 3.03
C GLU A 8 -5.34 5.71 3.99
N ALA A 9 -4.83 5.65 5.22
CA ALA A 9 -5.33 4.75 6.24
C ALA A 9 -6.83 4.99 6.50
N GLY A 10 -7.61 3.91 6.53
CA GLY A 10 -9.06 3.97 6.72
C GLY A 10 -9.86 4.21 5.44
N SER A 11 -9.20 4.45 4.29
CA SER A 11 -9.88 4.51 3.00
C SER A 11 -10.32 3.11 2.54
N GLN A 12 -11.38 3.04 1.73
CA GLN A 12 -11.83 1.78 1.14
C GLN A 12 -10.74 1.14 0.24
N ALA A 13 -9.94 1.96 -0.45
CA ALA A 13 -8.86 1.48 -1.30
C ALA A 13 -7.73 0.87 -0.47
N ALA A 14 -7.38 1.47 0.67
CA ALA A 14 -6.36 0.95 1.58
C ALA A 14 -6.74 -0.44 2.13
N GLN A 15 -8.01 -0.65 2.49
CA GLN A 15 -8.47 -1.96 2.98
C GLN A 15 -8.36 -3.05 1.89
N LEU A 16 -8.76 -2.74 0.65
CA LEU A 16 -8.65 -3.69 -0.47
C LEU A 16 -7.19 -4.05 -0.75
N VAL A 17 -6.28 -3.08 -0.72
CA VAL A 17 -4.84 -3.31 -0.90
C VAL A 17 -4.30 -4.20 0.21
N LEU A 18 -4.67 -3.94 1.47
CA LEU A 18 -4.26 -4.76 2.63
C LEU A 18 -4.71 -6.23 2.47
N ASP A 19 -5.97 -6.46 2.13
CA ASP A 19 -6.53 -7.80 1.94
C ASP A 19 -5.82 -8.57 0.82
N ILE A 20 -5.55 -7.89 -0.31
CA ILE A 20 -4.82 -8.47 -1.45
C ILE A 20 -3.39 -8.83 -1.04
N ARG A 21 -2.67 -7.93 -0.36
CA ARG A 21 -1.28 -8.16 0.07
C ARG A 21 -1.19 -9.35 1.02
N LYS A 22 -2.09 -9.42 2.01
CA LYS A 22 -2.19 -10.55 2.93
C LYS A 22 -2.44 -11.86 2.18
N ARG A 23 -3.39 -11.89 1.24
CA ARG A 23 -3.69 -13.07 0.41
C ARG A 23 -2.51 -13.51 -0.48
N LYS A 24 -1.65 -12.57 -0.87
CA LYS A 24 -0.47 -12.82 -1.70
C LYS A 24 0.80 -13.11 -0.90
N GLY A 25 0.75 -13.08 0.43
CA GLY A 25 1.94 -13.26 1.27
C GLY A 25 2.95 -12.11 1.14
N LEU A 26 2.49 -10.92 0.75
CA LEU A 26 3.30 -9.71 0.69
C LEU A 26 3.28 -9.01 2.05
N LYS A 27 4.32 -8.22 2.36
CA LYS A 27 4.35 -7.37 3.56
C LYS A 27 3.10 -6.49 3.60
N GLU A 28 2.37 -6.45 4.71
CA GLU A 28 1.11 -5.68 4.79
C GLU A 28 1.34 -4.19 4.55
N GLN A 29 2.37 -3.62 5.20
CA GLN A 29 2.81 -2.26 4.95
C GLN A 29 3.40 -2.11 3.53
N MET A 30 2.98 -1.06 2.83
CA MET A 30 3.60 -0.65 1.56
C MET A 30 5.01 -0.12 1.84
N THR A 31 5.98 -0.58 1.06
CA THR A 31 7.35 -0.05 1.12
C THR A 31 7.34 1.40 0.61
N PRO A 32 7.79 2.39 1.41
CA PRO A 32 7.85 3.78 0.98
C PRO A 32 8.89 3.96 -0.13
N LEU A 33 8.68 4.95 -1.00
CA LEU A 33 9.56 5.21 -2.14
C LEU A 33 11.02 5.44 -1.71
N SER A 34 11.23 6.07 -0.56
CA SER A 34 12.55 6.32 0.04
C SER A 34 13.40 5.07 0.30
N GLU A 35 12.79 3.87 0.39
CA GLU A 35 13.54 2.61 0.48
C GLU A 35 14.10 2.15 -0.87
N PHE A 36 13.60 2.68 -1.98
CA PHE A 36 14.07 2.40 -3.34
C PHE A 36 14.97 3.51 -3.91
N GLU A 37 15.03 4.66 -3.26
CA GLU A 37 15.85 5.80 -3.68
C GLU A 37 17.32 5.58 -3.29
N ASP A 38 18.23 5.76 -4.25
CA ASP A 38 19.66 5.77 -3.98
C ASP A 38 20.02 7.00 -3.13
N LYS A 39 20.72 6.76 -2.02
CA LYS A 39 21.22 7.85 -1.17
C LYS A 39 22.47 8.43 -1.82
N LEU A 40 22.35 9.64 -2.35
CA LEU A 40 23.45 10.50 -2.79
C LEU A 40 24.20 11.07 -1.59
#